data_AF-A0A949CLH5-F1
#
_entry.id   AF-A0A949CLH5-F1
#
_cell.length_a   1.000
_cell.length_b   1.000
_cell.length_c   1.000
_cell.angle_alpha   90.00
_cell.angle_beta   90.00
_cell.angle_gamma   90.00
#
_symmetry.space_group_name_H-M   'P 1'
#
loop_
_entity.id
_entity.type
_entity.pdbx_description
1 polymer ?
#
loop_
_entity_poly.entity_id
_entity_poly.type
_entity_poly.pdbx_seq_one_letter_code
_entity_poly.pdbx_strand_id
1 'polypeptide(L)'
;MDRKFCCRAITPPARKLPFGRIMMRTLHWLLACSLVFLSRLPLDAESPSEIYQRRVVPLLQSSKASSCSECHLQGLNLQEFLTSDPKASFASLRARGWIDTEHPGNSKLLQFISKQPGNSTALMDQVRKAELDGISEWIRASVQDPESLNAPLPELKDLKLDDNLIRHARKDQILHRFIEVVWSQFERCANCHSPDRNAKQVEKNGDRMSWIVPNSPAETLQLLEERKLIDVETPIASLLKTKALGKDDHGGGVKFPEGGHTDRQWGLFLTDYAAIRRVRYSHSN
;
A
#
# COMPACT_ATOMS: atom_id res chain seq x y z
N MET A 1 -36.83 -24.40 76.14
CA MET A 1 -36.06 -25.53 75.57
C MET A 1 -34.79 -24.92 74.98
N ASP A 2 -33.74 -24.69 75.75
CA ASP A 2 -32.64 -25.65 76.04
C ASP A 2 -32.12 -26.32 74.76
N ARG A 3 -30.85 -26.22 74.34
CA ARG A 3 -29.60 -26.32 75.12
C ARG A 3 -28.42 -25.57 74.49
N LYS A 4 -27.57 -25.03 75.37
CA LYS A 4 -26.15 -24.71 75.17
C LYS A 4 -25.35 -26.01 75.00
N PHE A 5 -24.30 -26.00 74.16
CA PHE A 5 -23.15 -26.91 74.33
C PHE A 5 -21.83 -26.18 74.07
N CYS A 6 -20.89 -26.52 74.94
CA CYS A 6 -19.63 -25.89 75.28
C CYS A 6 -18.43 -26.61 74.64
N CYS A 7 -17.28 -25.89 74.62
CA CYS A 7 -15.90 -26.38 74.78
C CYS A 7 -15.31 -27.20 73.60
N ARG A 8 -14.01 -27.16 73.28
CA ARG A 8 -12.81 -26.75 74.03
C ARG A 8 -11.64 -26.55 73.03
N ALA A 9 -10.76 -25.60 73.31
CA ALA A 9 -9.47 -25.45 72.64
C ALA A 9 -8.47 -26.53 73.10
N ILE A 10 -7.64 -27.02 72.19
CA ILE A 10 -6.46 -27.86 72.50
C ILE A 10 -5.26 -27.31 71.71
N THR A 11 -4.33 -26.70 72.42
CA THR A 11 -2.97 -26.37 71.98
C THR A 11 -2.03 -27.56 72.19
N PRO A 12 -1.22 -27.96 71.19
CA PRO A 12 -0.08 -28.83 71.42
C PRO A 12 1.23 -28.04 71.70
N PRO A 13 2.18 -28.63 72.46
CA PRO A 13 3.26 -27.92 73.13
C PRO A 13 4.53 -27.70 72.29
N ALA A 14 5.29 -26.70 72.73
CA ALA A 14 6.62 -26.33 72.24
C ALA A 14 7.65 -27.46 72.36
N ARG A 15 8.41 -27.69 71.27
CA ARG A 15 9.63 -28.51 71.29
C ARG A 15 10.88 -27.63 71.31
N LYS A 16 11.73 -27.89 72.30
CA LYS A 16 13.06 -27.30 72.48
C LYS A 16 14.08 -27.96 71.55
N LEU A 17 15.03 -27.13 71.11
CA LEU A 17 16.21 -27.42 70.30
C LEU A 17 17.20 -28.36 71.01
N PRO A 18 18.05 -29.08 70.25
CA PRO A 18 19.40 -29.38 70.68
C PRO A 18 20.41 -28.45 70.01
N PHE A 19 21.17 -27.78 70.86
CA PHE A 19 22.48 -27.19 70.58
C PHE A 19 23.43 -28.25 70.00
N GLY A 20 24.00 -27.98 68.83
CA GLY A 20 24.99 -28.86 68.20
C GLY A 20 25.98 -28.04 67.37
N ARG A 21 27.17 -27.85 67.93
CA ARG A 21 28.45 -27.44 67.32
C ARG A 21 28.51 -27.66 65.80
N ILE A 22 28.97 -26.67 65.05
CA ILE A 22 30.07 -26.82 64.05
C ILE A 22 30.74 -25.44 63.89
N MET A 23 31.93 -25.37 64.48
CA MET A 23 32.98 -24.40 64.18
C MET A 23 33.58 -24.72 62.80
N MET A 24 34.23 -23.72 62.19
CA MET A 24 35.17 -23.82 61.07
C MET A 24 34.60 -24.26 59.72
N ARG A 25 34.37 -23.28 58.82
CA ARG A 25 34.79 -23.32 57.40
C ARG A 25 34.39 -22.05 56.64
N THR A 26 34.77 -20.88 57.17
CA THR A 26 34.69 -19.59 56.48
C THR A 26 36.07 -19.17 56.00
N LEU A 27 36.63 -19.81 54.96
CA LEU A 27 37.80 -19.24 54.26
C LEU A 27 38.10 -19.77 52.85
N HIS A 28 37.16 -20.41 52.13
CA HIS A 28 37.44 -20.89 50.76
C HIS A 28 36.29 -20.67 49.76
N TRP A 29 35.28 -19.83 50.08
CA TRP A 29 34.14 -19.55 49.20
C TRP A 29 34.13 -18.13 48.61
N LEU A 30 35.27 -17.43 48.58
CA LEU A 30 35.39 -16.09 47.99
C LEU A 30 36.26 -16.02 46.72
N LEU A 31 36.62 -17.17 46.13
CA LEU A 31 37.43 -17.22 44.90
C LEU A 31 36.85 -18.11 43.79
N ALA A 32 35.58 -18.51 43.91
CA ALA A 32 34.86 -19.29 42.89
C ALA A 32 33.54 -18.65 42.43
N CYS A 33 33.24 -17.40 42.83
CA CYS A 33 32.08 -16.64 42.33
C CYS A 33 32.45 -15.47 41.40
N SER A 34 33.75 -15.25 41.14
CA SER A 34 34.22 -14.11 40.34
C SER A 34 34.41 -14.42 38.84
N LEU A 35 34.03 -15.63 38.38
CA LEU A 35 34.28 -16.09 37.00
C LEU A 35 33.02 -16.57 36.25
N VAL A 36 31.82 -16.23 36.72
CA VAL A 36 30.54 -16.53 36.00
C VAL A 36 29.85 -15.25 35.49
N PHE A 37 30.57 -14.12 35.47
CA PHE A 37 30.12 -12.86 34.84
C PHE A 37 30.88 -12.51 33.55
N LEU A 38 31.54 -13.50 32.92
CA LEU A 38 31.99 -13.35 31.53
C LEU A 38 30.95 -13.97 30.59
N SER A 39 30.44 -13.11 29.69
CA SER A 39 29.82 -13.47 28.41
C SER A 39 28.33 -13.85 28.46
N ARG A 40 27.46 -12.89 28.79
CA ARG A 40 26.27 -12.72 27.92
C ARG A 40 26.75 -12.03 26.66
N LEU A 41 27.35 -12.81 25.74
CA LEU A 41 27.32 -12.43 24.34
C LEU A 41 25.83 -12.24 24.00
N PRO A 42 25.42 -11.11 23.40
CA PRO A 42 24.09 -11.09 22.82
C PRO A 42 24.03 -12.30 21.89
N LEU A 43 23.02 -13.15 22.05
CA LEU A 43 22.59 -13.98 20.92
C LEU A 43 22.44 -12.98 19.78
N ASP A 44 23.24 -13.11 18.72
CA ASP A 44 23.29 -12.17 17.59
C ASP A 44 21.85 -11.90 17.14
N ALA A 45 21.29 -10.78 17.62
CA ALA A 45 20.01 -10.33 17.19
C ALA A 45 20.26 -9.85 15.76
N GLU A 46 19.65 -10.53 14.80
CA GLU A 46 19.79 -10.23 13.38
C GLU A 46 19.64 -8.71 13.17
N SER A 47 20.63 -8.11 12.52
CA SER A 47 20.67 -6.67 12.32
C SER A 47 19.51 -6.22 11.43
N PRO A 48 19.09 -4.94 11.50
CA PRO A 48 18.04 -4.43 10.63
C PRO A 48 18.38 -4.60 9.14
N SER A 49 19.67 -4.50 8.79
CA SER A 49 20.14 -4.69 7.41
C SER A 49 19.98 -6.13 6.94
N GLU A 50 20.27 -7.11 7.79
CA GLU A 50 20.08 -8.54 7.47
C GLU A 50 18.59 -8.88 7.30
N ILE A 51 17.74 -8.40 8.21
CA ILE A 51 16.27 -8.54 8.09
C ILE A 51 15.80 -7.92 6.77
N TYR A 52 16.27 -6.72 6.43
CA TYR A 52 15.88 -6.02 5.20
C TYR A 52 16.25 -6.81 3.94
N GLN A 53 17.47 -7.32 3.86
CA GLN A 53 17.94 -8.10 2.72
C GLN A 53 17.18 -9.44 2.60
N ARG A 54 16.89 -10.09 3.72
CA ARG A 54 16.20 -11.39 3.74
C ARG A 54 14.70 -11.28 3.48
N ARG A 55 14.06 -10.22 3.98
CA ARG A 55 12.59 -10.11 4.04
C ARG A 55 12.03 -9.05 3.10
N VAL A 56 12.67 -7.89 2.99
CA VAL A 56 12.11 -6.73 2.29
C VAL A 56 12.57 -6.71 0.83
N VAL A 57 13.87 -6.88 0.56
CA VAL A 57 14.41 -6.85 -0.80
C VAL A 57 13.73 -7.85 -1.75
N PRO A 58 13.43 -9.10 -1.36
CA PRO A 58 12.71 -10.02 -2.24
C PRO A 58 11.29 -9.57 -2.59
N LEU A 59 10.65 -8.77 -1.71
CA LEU A 59 9.34 -8.19 -1.99
C LEU A 59 9.44 -7.05 -3.02
N LEU A 60 10.54 -6.27 -2.99
CA LEU A 60 10.80 -5.21 -3.96
C LEU A 60 11.16 -5.75 -5.35
N GLN A 61 11.79 -6.93 -5.40
CA GLN A 61 12.26 -7.56 -6.65
C GLN A 61 11.26 -8.57 -7.23
N SER A 62 10.20 -8.90 -6.50
CA SER A 62 9.18 -9.84 -6.93
C SER A 62 8.45 -9.30 -8.17
N SER A 63 8.24 -10.16 -9.17
CA SER A 63 7.38 -9.86 -10.33
C SER A 63 5.89 -9.84 -9.98
N LYS A 64 5.51 -10.30 -8.78
CA LYS A 64 4.14 -10.17 -8.26
C LYS A 64 3.87 -8.71 -7.93
N ALA A 65 2.69 -8.22 -8.31
CA ALA A 65 2.25 -6.87 -7.96
C ALA A 65 2.20 -6.67 -6.44
N SER A 66 2.60 -5.49 -5.96
CA SER A 66 2.52 -5.10 -4.54
C SER A 66 1.06 -4.92 -4.11
N SER A 67 0.75 -5.12 -2.81
CA SER A 67 -0.61 -4.86 -2.29
C SER A 67 -1.06 -3.41 -2.48
N CYS A 68 -0.10 -2.47 -2.58
CA CYS A 68 -0.38 -1.06 -2.86
C CYS A 68 -1.08 -0.85 -4.22
N SER A 69 -0.85 -1.74 -5.19
CA SER A 69 -1.46 -1.68 -6.52
C SER A 69 -2.95 -2.02 -6.55
N GLU A 70 -3.48 -2.66 -5.50
CA GLU A 70 -4.90 -3.02 -5.47
C GLU A 70 -5.81 -1.81 -5.19
N CYS A 71 -5.27 -0.78 -4.54
CA CYS A 71 -5.96 0.48 -4.31
C CYS A 71 -5.55 1.59 -5.29
N HIS A 72 -4.40 1.43 -5.97
CA HIS A 72 -3.81 2.41 -6.88
C HIS A 72 -3.65 1.81 -8.28
N LEU A 73 -4.58 2.15 -9.17
CA LEU A 73 -4.75 1.54 -10.50
C LEU A 73 -3.57 1.75 -11.46
N GLN A 74 -2.67 2.70 -11.21
CA GLN A 74 -1.40 2.86 -11.92
C GLN A 74 -0.18 2.32 -11.15
N GLY A 75 -0.42 1.50 -10.13
CA GLY A 75 0.59 0.63 -9.56
C GLY A 75 1.64 1.36 -8.73
N LEU A 76 1.20 2.12 -7.71
CA LEU A 76 2.13 2.49 -6.63
C LEU A 76 2.76 1.20 -6.10
N ASN A 77 4.08 1.15 -6.17
CA ASN A 77 4.85 0.01 -5.72
C ASN A 77 5.68 0.39 -4.50
N LEU A 78 5.80 -0.55 -3.58
CA LEU A 78 6.63 -0.45 -2.39
C LEU A 78 8.07 0.04 -2.68
N GLN A 79 8.64 -0.33 -3.83
CA GLN A 79 9.97 0.10 -4.30
C GLN A 79 10.11 1.61 -4.52
N GLU A 80 9.00 2.35 -4.62
CA GLU A 80 9.03 3.83 -4.69
C GLU A 80 9.40 4.47 -3.33
N PHE A 81 9.24 3.72 -2.25
CA PHE A 81 9.49 4.19 -0.88
C PHE A 81 10.65 3.47 -0.21
N LEU A 82 10.95 2.24 -0.66
CA LEU A 82 11.96 1.36 -0.11
C LEU A 82 13.03 1.10 -1.18
N THR A 83 14.26 1.52 -0.89
CA THR A 83 15.43 1.37 -1.78
C THR A 83 16.23 0.13 -1.42
N SER A 84 17.32 -0.18 -2.14
CA SER A 84 18.23 -1.27 -1.73
C SER A 84 19.03 -0.95 -0.46
N ASP A 85 19.07 0.32 -0.03
CA ASP A 85 19.73 0.74 1.21
C ASP A 85 18.71 0.79 2.37
N PRO A 86 18.83 -0.11 3.37
CA PRO A 86 17.92 -0.15 4.51
C PRO A 86 17.97 1.13 5.35
N LYS A 87 19.17 1.68 5.61
CA LYS A 87 19.31 2.87 6.48
C LYS A 87 18.74 4.10 5.80
N ALA A 88 19.01 4.29 4.50
CA ALA A 88 18.42 5.37 3.73
C ALA A 88 16.89 5.26 3.67
N SER A 89 16.35 4.07 3.46
CA SER A 89 14.90 3.84 3.40
C SER A 89 14.23 4.16 4.75
N PHE A 90 14.83 3.73 5.86
CA PHE A 90 14.33 4.03 7.20
C PHE A 90 14.36 5.54 7.51
N ALA A 91 15.48 6.22 7.25
CA ALA A 91 15.61 7.67 7.46
C ALA A 91 14.62 8.46 6.59
N SER A 92 14.45 8.06 5.34
CA SER A 92 13.53 8.65 4.36
C SER A 92 12.05 8.53 4.81
N LEU A 93 11.66 7.38 5.35
CA LEU A 93 10.32 7.15 5.88
C LEU A 93 10.07 7.86 7.21
N ARG A 94 11.08 7.94 8.09
CA ARG A 94 11.03 8.74 9.33
C ARG A 94 10.85 10.22 9.02
N ALA A 95 11.61 10.76 8.08
CA ALA A 95 11.51 12.15 7.67
C ALA A 95 10.06 12.49 7.24
N ARG A 96 9.41 11.60 6.49
CA ARG A 96 8.01 11.75 6.05
C ARG A 96 6.96 11.56 7.17
N GLY A 97 7.36 11.19 8.37
CA GLY A 97 6.45 10.82 9.47
C GLY A 97 5.66 9.54 9.20
N TRP A 98 6.18 8.62 8.38
CA TRP A 98 5.52 7.35 8.05
C TRP A 98 5.92 6.20 8.96
N ILE A 99 7.05 6.35 9.65
CA ILE A 99 7.50 5.46 10.73
C ILE A 99 7.29 6.17 12.05
N ASP A 100 6.62 5.48 12.97
CA ASP A 100 6.49 5.90 14.36
C ASP A 100 7.61 5.24 15.16
N THR A 101 8.58 6.02 15.64
CA THR A 101 9.73 5.49 16.39
C THR A 101 9.38 5.15 17.84
N GLU A 102 8.28 5.68 18.38
CA GLU A 102 7.82 5.36 19.73
C GLU A 102 6.96 4.10 19.73
N HIS A 103 6.07 3.98 18.74
CA HIS A 103 5.15 2.86 18.55
C HIS A 103 5.33 2.25 17.15
N PRO A 104 6.44 1.53 16.89
CA PRO A 104 6.77 1.02 15.54
C PRO A 104 5.67 0.20 14.87
N GLY A 105 4.86 -0.53 15.65
CA GLY A 105 3.70 -1.27 15.15
C GLY A 105 2.54 -0.41 14.62
N ASN A 106 2.48 0.86 15.02
CA ASN A 106 1.45 1.82 14.62
C ASN A 106 1.88 2.70 13.44
N SER A 107 3.08 2.49 12.89
CA SER A 107 3.62 3.23 11.75
C SER A 107 2.60 3.35 10.62
N LYS A 108 2.43 4.56 10.09
CA LYS A 108 1.47 4.86 9.01
C LYS A 108 1.69 4.00 7.76
N LEU A 109 2.94 3.67 7.44
CA LEU A 109 3.26 2.73 6.37
C LEU A 109 2.58 1.36 6.57
N LEU A 110 2.63 0.81 7.79
CA LEU A 110 2.00 -0.48 8.10
C LEU A 110 0.47 -0.38 8.00
N GLN A 111 -0.12 0.76 8.39
CA GLN A 111 -1.55 1.00 8.22
C GLN A 111 -1.97 1.09 6.76
N PHE A 112 -1.10 1.58 5.88
CA PHE A 112 -1.37 1.62 4.44
C PHE A 112 -1.34 0.23 3.83
N ILE A 113 -0.29 -0.55 4.12
CA ILE A 113 -0.17 -1.93 3.63
C ILE A 113 -1.34 -2.78 4.14
N SER A 114 -1.81 -2.56 5.38
CA SER A 114 -2.91 -3.37 5.94
C SER A 114 -4.29 -3.07 5.36
N LYS A 115 -4.45 -2.02 4.54
CA LYS A 115 -5.73 -1.74 3.87
C LYS A 115 -6.05 -2.84 2.87
N GLN A 116 -7.22 -3.46 3.07
CA GLN A 116 -7.74 -4.48 2.18
C GLN A 116 -8.92 -3.91 1.37
N PRO A 117 -8.89 -3.96 0.04
CA PRO A 117 -10.05 -3.64 -0.78
C PRO A 117 -11.08 -4.77 -0.72
N GLY A 118 -12.35 -4.45 -0.96
CA GLY A 118 -13.46 -5.42 -0.87
C GLY A 118 -13.38 -6.59 -1.87
N ASN A 119 -12.50 -6.51 -2.87
CA ASN A 119 -12.30 -7.48 -3.95
C ASN A 119 -10.87 -8.05 -4.00
N SER A 120 -10.14 -8.05 -2.87
CA SER A 120 -8.79 -8.64 -2.77
C SER A 120 -8.79 -10.13 -3.15
N THR A 121 -7.73 -10.59 -3.81
CA THR A 121 -7.55 -12.02 -4.16
C THR A 121 -6.74 -12.75 -3.08
N ALA A 122 -6.88 -14.07 -2.97
CA ALA A 122 -6.09 -14.86 -2.01
C ALA A 122 -4.56 -14.74 -2.22
N LEU A 123 -4.12 -14.57 -3.47
CA LEU A 123 -2.71 -14.30 -3.76
C LEU A 123 -2.28 -12.93 -3.23
N MET A 124 -3.11 -11.91 -3.41
CA MET A 124 -2.81 -10.57 -2.89
C MET A 124 -2.88 -10.50 -1.36
N ASP A 125 -3.76 -11.27 -0.73
CA ASP A 125 -3.77 -11.42 0.73
C ASP A 125 -2.45 -12.03 1.25
N GLN A 126 -1.89 -13.00 0.53
CA GLN A 126 -0.56 -13.56 0.86
C GLN A 126 0.56 -12.55 0.67
N VAL A 127 0.53 -11.77 -0.43
CA VAL A 127 1.52 -10.70 -0.69
C VAL A 127 1.46 -9.65 0.41
N ARG A 128 0.26 -9.14 0.72
CA ARG A 128 0.05 -8.14 1.78
C ARG A 128 0.54 -8.64 3.14
N LYS A 129 0.26 -9.91 3.45
CA LYS A 129 0.76 -10.52 4.69
C LYS A 129 2.29 -10.56 4.72
N ALA A 130 2.93 -10.98 3.62
CA ALA A 130 4.39 -11.02 3.54
C ALA A 130 5.01 -9.62 3.65
N GLU A 131 4.41 -8.62 3.00
CA GLU A 131 4.80 -7.21 3.12
C GLU A 131 4.66 -6.70 4.56
N LEU A 132 3.50 -6.89 5.19
CA LEU A 132 3.28 -6.50 6.59
C LEU A 132 4.28 -7.16 7.54
N ASP A 133 4.43 -8.48 7.45
CA ASP A 133 5.30 -9.23 8.35
C ASP A 133 6.76 -8.79 8.19
N GLY A 134 7.28 -8.74 6.95
CA GLY A 134 8.67 -8.38 6.68
C GLY A 134 9.00 -6.92 7.02
N ILE A 135 8.14 -5.98 6.64
CA ILE A 135 8.39 -4.55 6.89
C ILE A 135 8.19 -4.22 8.37
N SER A 136 7.22 -4.85 9.05
CA SER A 136 7.00 -4.64 10.47
C SER A 136 8.17 -5.20 11.31
N GLU A 137 8.71 -6.37 10.95
CA GLU A 137 9.92 -6.94 11.54
C GLU A 137 11.10 -5.96 11.38
N TRP A 138 11.35 -5.50 10.16
CA TRP A 138 12.42 -4.56 9.85
C TRP A 138 12.29 -3.20 10.56
N ILE A 139 11.09 -2.60 10.61
CA ILE A 139 10.87 -1.33 11.31
C ILE A 139 11.18 -1.46 12.80
N ARG A 140 10.72 -2.54 13.45
CA ARG A 140 11.00 -2.77 14.88
C ARG A 140 12.49 -2.89 15.16
N ALA A 141 13.21 -3.65 14.34
CA ALA A 141 14.66 -3.79 14.47
C ALA A 141 15.36 -2.45 14.23
N SER A 142 14.97 -1.69 13.21
CA SER A 142 15.57 -0.38 12.87
C SER A 142 15.35 0.68 13.96
N VAL A 143 14.24 0.61 14.70
CA VAL A 143 14.01 1.49 15.86
C VAL A 143 14.90 1.12 17.05
N GLN A 144 15.24 -0.16 17.22
CA GLN A 144 16.12 -0.63 18.29
C GLN A 144 17.60 -0.46 17.98
N ASP A 145 17.95 -0.26 16.71
CA ASP A 145 19.31 -0.04 16.25
C ASP A 145 19.72 1.45 16.30
N PRO A 146 20.70 1.83 17.14
CA PRO A 146 21.15 3.22 17.25
C PRO A 146 21.68 3.80 15.93
N GLU A 147 22.28 3.00 15.04
CA GLU A 147 22.77 3.53 13.76
C GLU A 147 21.61 3.96 12.85
N SER A 148 20.58 3.12 12.73
CA SER A 148 19.39 3.42 11.94
C SER A 148 18.56 4.56 12.56
N LEU A 149 18.40 4.56 13.89
CA LEU A 149 17.64 5.60 14.60
C LEU A 149 18.31 6.97 14.53
N ASN A 150 19.64 7.03 14.57
CA ASN A 150 20.38 8.29 14.49
C ASN A 150 20.83 8.65 13.07
N ALA A 151 20.46 7.84 12.07
CA ALA A 151 20.74 8.16 10.67
C ALA A 151 20.20 9.57 10.33
N PRO A 152 21.03 10.43 9.69
CA PRO A 152 20.60 11.77 9.30
C PRO A 152 19.33 11.71 8.46
N LEU A 153 18.33 12.51 8.85
CA LEU A 153 17.13 12.64 8.05
C LEU A 153 17.52 13.36 6.74
N PRO A 154 17.18 12.80 5.57
CA PRO A 154 17.41 13.51 4.33
C PRO A 154 16.63 14.82 4.36
N GLU A 155 17.17 15.87 3.74
CA GLU A 155 16.35 17.04 3.43
C GLU A 155 15.13 16.56 2.64
N LEU A 156 13.96 16.69 3.23
CA LEU A 156 12.73 16.63 2.48
C LEU A 156 12.72 17.90 1.64
N LYS A 157 13.27 17.85 0.43
CA LYS A 157 13.15 18.96 -0.53
C LYS A 157 11.69 19.21 -0.96
N ASP A 158 10.72 18.57 -0.30
CA ASP A 158 9.45 18.20 -0.87
C ASP A 158 8.39 17.91 0.24
N LEU A 159 7.76 18.98 0.75
CA LEU A 159 6.29 18.95 0.98
C LEU A 159 5.51 19.06 -0.33
N LYS A 160 6.21 19.36 -1.44
CA LYS A 160 5.78 18.89 -2.75
C LYS A 160 5.94 17.38 -2.72
N LEU A 161 4.85 16.62 -2.64
CA LEU A 161 4.91 15.23 -3.09
C LEU A 161 5.68 15.21 -4.43
N ASP A 162 6.62 14.28 -4.61
CA ASP A 162 7.37 14.13 -5.87
C ASP A 162 6.40 14.32 -7.03
N ASP A 163 6.73 15.15 -8.01
CA ASP A 163 5.82 15.39 -9.13
C ASP A 163 5.39 14.07 -9.78
N ASN A 164 6.21 13.02 -9.76
CA ASN A 164 5.81 11.67 -10.13
C ASN A 164 4.69 11.13 -9.24
N LEU A 165 4.82 11.20 -7.92
CA LEU A 165 3.80 10.74 -6.98
C LEU A 165 2.50 11.56 -7.07
N ILE A 166 2.58 12.88 -7.27
CA ILE A 166 1.42 13.73 -7.59
C ILE A 166 0.80 13.33 -8.93
N ARG A 167 1.64 13.09 -9.94
CA ARG A 167 1.20 12.63 -11.27
C ARG A 167 0.50 11.27 -11.15
N HIS A 168 1.03 10.32 -10.39
CA HIS A 168 0.43 9.00 -10.17
C HIS A 168 -0.91 9.12 -9.45
N ALA A 169 -0.98 9.85 -8.33
CA ALA A 169 -2.24 10.07 -7.61
C ALA A 169 -3.32 10.74 -8.48
N ARG A 170 -2.95 11.73 -9.31
CA ARG A 170 -3.88 12.38 -10.25
C ARG A 170 -4.30 11.46 -11.40
N LYS A 171 -3.37 10.65 -11.92
CA LYS A 171 -3.67 9.67 -12.97
C LYS A 171 -4.57 8.54 -12.45
N ASP A 172 -4.37 8.10 -11.20
CA ASP A 172 -5.24 7.14 -10.52
C ASP A 172 -6.66 7.68 -10.37
N GLN A 173 -6.81 8.94 -9.93
CA GLN A 173 -8.12 9.60 -9.83
C GLN A 173 -8.82 9.72 -11.19
N ILE A 174 -8.09 10.11 -12.23
CA ILE A 174 -8.60 10.16 -13.61
C ILE A 174 -9.04 8.79 -14.07
N LEU A 175 -8.19 7.77 -13.91
CA LEU A 175 -8.46 6.43 -14.39
C LEU A 175 -9.63 5.81 -13.64
N HIS A 176 -9.70 6.00 -12.33
CA HIS A 176 -10.85 5.61 -11.52
C HIS A 176 -12.13 6.29 -12.02
N ARG A 177 -12.09 7.60 -12.26
CA ARG A 177 -13.25 8.34 -12.79
C ARG A 177 -13.65 7.89 -14.19
N PHE A 178 -12.68 7.60 -15.05
CA PHE A 178 -12.92 7.00 -16.36
C PHE A 178 -13.63 5.65 -16.22
N ILE A 179 -13.21 4.82 -15.26
CA ILE A 179 -13.82 3.52 -15.00
C ILE A 179 -15.29 3.69 -14.59
N GLU A 180 -15.55 4.58 -13.63
CA GLU A 180 -16.92 4.82 -13.14
C GLU A 180 -17.85 5.40 -14.20
N VAL A 181 -17.37 6.35 -15.00
CA VAL A 181 -18.24 7.18 -15.86
C VAL A 181 -18.37 6.61 -17.27
N VAL A 182 -17.25 6.19 -17.86
CA VAL A 182 -17.18 5.77 -19.26
C VAL A 182 -17.09 4.25 -19.37
N TRP A 183 -16.14 3.63 -18.67
CA TRP A 183 -15.91 2.19 -18.75
C TRP A 183 -17.10 1.38 -18.22
N SER A 184 -17.77 1.82 -17.16
CA SER A 184 -18.96 1.15 -16.62
C SER A 184 -20.10 1.01 -17.63
N GLN A 185 -20.06 1.80 -18.71
CA GLN A 185 -21.05 1.80 -19.78
C GLN A 185 -20.49 1.26 -21.11
N PHE A 186 -19.29 0.68 -21.13
CA PHE A 186 -18.54 0.35 -22.35
C PHE A 186 -19.25 -0.68 -23.23
N GLU A 187 -20.11 -1.54 -22.66
CA GLU A 187 -20.90 -2.54 -23.40
C GLU A 187 -21.81 -1.90 -24.48
N ARG A 188 -22.17 -0.62 -24.33
CA ARG A 188 -22.90 0.16 -25.36
C ARG A 188 -22.08 0.35 -26.65
N CYS A 189 -20.77 0.24 -26.55
CA CYS A 189 -19.77 0.52 -27.57
C CYS A 189 -19.04 -0.76 -28.02
N ALA A 190 -18.86 -1.72 -27.11
CA ALA A 190 -18.01 -2.90 -27.28
C ALA A 190 -18.32 -3.72 -28.55
N ASN A 191 -19.60 -3.89 -28.88
CA ASN A 191 -20.00 -4.67 -30.07
C ASN A 191 -19.49 -4.08 -31.40
N CYS A 192 -19.16 -2.78 -31.43
CA CYS A 192 -18.62 -2.11 -32.62
C CYS A 192 -17.15 -1.71 -32.48
N HIS A 193 -16.62 -1.64 -31.27
CA HIS A 193 -15.32 -1.04 -31.00
C HIS A 193 -14.32 -1.91 -30.25
N SER A 194 -14.75 -3.10 -29.81
CA SER A 194 -13.89 -4.09 -29.19
C SER A 194 -13.39 -5.09 -30.24
N PRO A 195 -12.07 -5.36 -30.33
CA PRO A 195 -11.47 -6.20 -31.37
C PRO A 195 -12.01 -7.64 -31.38
N ASP A 196 -12.48 -8.15 -30.25
CA ASP A 196 -13.11 -9.46 -30.09
C ASP A 196 -14.55 -9.52 -30.63
N ARG A 197 -15.18 -8.38 -30.93
CA ARG A 197 -16.61 -8.30 -31.29
C ARG A 197 -16.88 -7.56 -32.60
N ASN A 198 -15.89 -6.84 -33.13
CA ASN A 198 -16.12 -5.84 -34.18
C ASN A 198 -15.64 -6.22 -35.58
N ALA A 199 -15.39 -7.51 -35.87
CA ALA A 199 -14.86 -7.97 -37.15
C ALA A 199 -15.57 -7.34 -38.38
N LYS A 200 -16.91 -7.31 -38.37
CA LYS A 200 -17.71 -6.68 -39.44
C LYS A 200 -17.48 -5.17 -39.57
N GLN A 201 -17.24 -4.48 -38.46
CA GLN A 201 -16.98 -3.04 -38.46
C GLN A 201 -15.57 -2.73 -38.96
N VAL A 202 -14.59 -3.55 -38.60
CA VAL A 202 -13.21 -3.44 -39.09
C VAL A 202 -13.15 -3.70 -40.59
N GLU A 203 -13.82 -4.75 -41.08
CA GLU A 203 -13.91 -5.04 -42.52
C GLU A 203 -14.44 -3.84 -43.32
N LYS A 204 -15.46 -3.16 -42.79
CA LYS A 204 -16.09 -2.02 -43.47
C LYS A 204 -15.34 -0.69 -43.31
N ASN A 205 -14.75 -0.44 -42.14
CA ASN A 205 -14.28 0.91 -41.76
C ASN A 205 -12.80 0.97 -41.33
N GLY A 206 -12.10 -0.15 -41.36
CA GLY A 206 -10.69 -0.32 -40.97
C GLY A 206 -10.45 -0.40 -39.46
N ASP A 207 -9.19 -0.62 -39.08
CA ASP A 207 -8.74 -0.84 -37.69
C ASP A 207 -8.99 0.33 -36.73
N ARG A 208 -9.26 1.52 -37.26
CA ARG A 208 -9.69 2.68 -36.47
C ARG A 208 -10.95 2.40 -35.65
N MET A 209 -11.75 1.42 -36.04
CA MET A 209 -12.92 0.98 -35.26
C MET A 209 -12.54 0.40 -33.91
N SER A 210 -11.38 -0.26 -33.80
CA SER A 210 -10.93 -0.95 -32.60
C SER A 210 -10.19 0.01 -31.66
N TRP A 211 -10.93 0.78 -30.86
CA TRP A 211 -10.34 1.68 -29.85
C TRP A 211 -10.53 1.20 -28.41
N ILE A 212 -11.25 0.09 -28.19
CA ILE A 212 -11.34 -0.56 -26.88
C ILE A 212 -10.24 -1.61 -26.78
N VAL A 213 -9.47 -1.56 -25.69
CA VAL A 213 -8.55 -2.62 -25.31
C VAL A 213 -9.24 -3.54 -24.30
N PRO A 214 -9.54 -4.80 -24.64
CA PRO A 214 -10.27 -5.70 -23.75
C PRO A 214 -9.60 -5.82 -22.38
N ASN A 215 -10.40 -5.70 -21.32
CA ASN A 215 -9.95 -5.80 -19.92
C ASN A 215 -8.89 -4.78 -19.48
N SER A 216 -8.61 -3.73 -20.27
CA SER A 216 -7.63 -2.70 -19.92
C SER A 216 -8.24 -1.30 -20.08
N PRO A 217 -8.89 -0.76 -19.03
CA PRO A 217 -9.41 0.61 -19.03
C PRO A 217 -8.31 1.65 -19.21
N ALA A 218 -7.12 1.40 -18.66
CA ALA A 218 -5.97 2.30 -18.76
C ALA A 218 -5.46 2.43 -20.20
N GLU A 219 -5.24 1.30 -20.87
CA GLU A 219 -4.81 1.30 -22.27
C GLU A 219 -5.92 1.82 -23.19
N THR A 220 -7.20 1.56 -22.87
CA THR A 220 -8.32 2.17 -23.61
C THR A 220 -8.30 3.69 -23.49
N LEU A 221 -8.12 4.24 -22.29
CA LEU A 221 -8.05 5.69 -22.08
C LEU A 221 -6.85 6.30 -22.82
N GLN A 222 -5.69 5.63 -22.81
CA GLN A 222 -4.52 6.04 -23.59
C GLN A 222 -4.83 6.04 -25.09
N LEU A 223 -5.43 4.98 -25.60
CA LEU A 223 -5.76 4.85 -27.02
C LEU A 223 -6.79 5.89 -27.48
N LEU A 224 -7.75 6.25 -26.61
CA LEU A 224 -8.70 7.33 -26.83
C LEU A 224 -8.00 8.70 -26.98
N GLU A 225 -6.96 8.95 -26.18
CA GLU A 225 -6.13 10.16 -26.28
C GLU A 225 -5.29 10.15 -27.58
N GLU A 226 -4.57 9.06 -27.84
CA GLU A 226 -3.69 8.90 -29.01
C GLU A 226 -4.45 9.04 -30.33
N ARG A 227 -5.68 8.49 -30.39
CA ARG A 227 -6.55 8.59 -31.56
C ARG A 227 -7.34 9.89 -31.63
N LYS A 228 -7.09 10.83 -30.72
CA LYS A 228 -7.79 12.12 -30.64
C LYS A 228 -9.32 11.97 -30.57
N LEU A 229 -9.79 10.91 -29.91
CA LEU A 229 -11.21 10.72 -29.60
C LEU A 229 -11.62 11.55 -28.38
N ILE A 230 -10.64 11.92 -27.55
CA ILE A 230 -10.76 12.94 -26.52
C ILE A 230 -10.05 14.21 -27.01
N ASP A 231 -10.79 15.31 -27.10
CA ASP A 231 -10.26 16.63 -27.44
C ASP A 231 -9.88 17.35 -26.15
N VAL A 232 -8.58 17.45 -25.86
CA VAL A 232 -8.09 18.15 -24.68
C VAL A 232 -8.20 19.67 -24.78
N GLU A 233 -8.43 20.27 -25.94
CA GLU A 233 -8.62 21.72 -26.13
C GLU A 233 -10.10 22.12 -26.08
N THR A 234 -10.98 21.28 -26.59
CA THR A 234 -12.43 21.46 -26.54
C THR A 234 -13.12 20.20 -26.00
N PRO A 235 -13.13 19.96 -24.68
CA PRO A 235 -13.47 18.66 -24.10
C PRO A 235 -14.88 18.18 -24.42
N ILE A 236 -15.82 19.11 -24.51
CA ILE A 236 -17.22 18.80 -24.84
C ILE A 236 -17.40 18.44 -26.33
N ALA A 237 -16.45 18.82 -27.20
CA ALA A 237 -16.41 18.45 -28.62
C ALA A 237 -15.67 17.13 -28.88
N SER A 238 -15.22 16.43 -27.84
CA SER A 238 -14.59 15.11 -27.97
C SER A 238 -15.48 14.14 -28.76
N LEU A 239 -14.93 13.53 -29.81
CA LEU A 239 -15.63 12.54 -30.64
C LEU A 239 -16.18 11.37 -29.83
N LEU A 240 -15.50 10.99 -28.75
CA LEU A 240 -15.98 9.99 -27.79
C LEU A 240 -17.41 10.31 -27.32
N LYS A 241 -17.70 11.58 -27.04
CA LYS A 241 -18.99 12.05 -26.54
C LYS A 241 -19.95 12.38 -27.68
N THR A 242 -19.52 13.18 -28.65
CA THR A 242 -20.41 13.72 -29.68
C THR A 242 -20.95 12.65 -30.63
N LYS A 243 -20.15 11.62 -30.96
CA LYS A 243 -20.65 10.44 -31.70
C LYS A 243 -21.66 9.64 -30.88
N ALA A 244 -21.43 9.47 -29.58
CA ALA A 244 -22.37 8.77 -28.70
C ALA A 244 -23.71 9.52 -28.54
N LEU A 245 -23.69 10.86 -28.63
CA LEU A 245 -24.88 11.71 -28.66
C LEU A 245 -25.55 11.77 -30.04
N GLY A 246 -24.90 11.28 -31.10
CA GLY A 246 -25.37 11.43 -32.49
C GLY A 246 -25.24 12.85 -33.04
N LYS A 247 -24.37 13.69 -32.45
CA LYS A 247 -24.04 15.03 -32.97
C LYS A 247 -23.05 15.00 -34.13
N ASP A 248 -22.26 13.92 -34.19
CA ASP A 248 -21.39 13.59 -35.30
C ASP A 248 -21.85 12.31 -35.97
N ASP A 249 -21.51 12.14 -37.25
CA ASP A 249 -21.83 10.91 -37.99
C ASP A 249 -21.31 9.68 -37.23
N HIS A 250 -22.24 8.79 -36.89
CA HIS A 250 -21.99 7.62 -36.09
C HIS A 250 -22.95 6.51 -36.51
N GLY A 251 -22.46 5.57 -37.32
CA GLY A 251 -23.24 4.42 -37.82
C GLY A 251 -23.78 3.49 -36.73
N GLY A 252 -23.38 3.66 -35.47
CA GLY A 252 -23.89 2.91 -34.31
C GLY A 252 -25.12 3.54 -33.64
N GLY A 253 -25.62 4.68 -34.13
CA GLY A 253 -26.74 5.41 -33.56
C GLY A 253 -26.44 6.10 -32.22
N VAL A 254 -27.46 6.77 -31.68
CA VAL A 254 -27.40 7.46 -30.38
C VAL A 254 -27.30 6.43 -29.26
N LYS A 255 -26.35 6.61 -28.34
CA LYS A 255 -26.08 5.71 -27.20
C LYS A 255 -26.71 6.16 -25.89
N PHE A 256 -26.91 7.46 -25.74
CA PHE A 256 -27.60 8.09 -24.63
C PHE A 256 -28.14 9.48 -25.05
N PRO A 257 -29.23 9.97 -24.44
CA PRO A 257 -29.84 11.23 -24.83
C PRO A 257 -29.01 12.44 -24.39
N GLU A 258 -29.04 13.49 -25.21
CA GLU A 258 -28.51 14.81 -24.86
C GLU A 258 -29.23 15.38 -23.64
N GLY A 259 -28.48 16.05 -22.77
CA GLY A 259 -28.95 16.58 -21.50
C GLY A 259 -29.21 15.51 -20.43
N GLY A 260 -29.08 14.22 -20.75
CA GLY A 260 -29.28 13.12 -19.82
C GLY A 260 -28.18 12.99 -18.75
N HIS A 261 -28.37 12.10 -17.77
CA HIS A 261 -27.38 11.88 -16.71
C HIS A 261 -26.02 11.43 -17.29
N THR A 262 -26.00 10.45 -18.19
CA THR A 262 -24.75 9.98 -18.84
C THR A 262 -24.03 11.10 -19.59
N ASP A 263 -24.75 11.89 -20.39
CA ASP A 263 -24.19 13.03 -21.13
C ASP A 263 -23.47 14.01 -20.19
N ARG A 264 -24.14 14.38 -19.08
CA ARG A 264 -23.55 15.28 -18.07
C ARG A 264 -22.32 14.68 -17.41
N GLN A 265 -22.36 13.41 -17.00
CA GLN A 265 -21.22 12.75 -16.37
C GLN A 265 -20.03 12.64 -17.31
N TRP A 266 -20.27 12.27 -18.58
CA TRP A 266 -19.22 12.21 -19.60
C TRP A 266 -18.62 13.59 -19.86
N GLY A 267 -19.47 14.63 -19.93
CA GLY A 267 -19.01 16.02 -20.08
C GLY A 267 -18.13 16.48 -18.92
N LEU A 268 -18.50 16.16 -17.68
CA LEU A 268 -17.70 16.46 -16.49
C LEU A 268 -16.36 15.72 -16.53
N PHE A 269 -16.37 14.40 -16.77
CA PHE A 269 -15.14 13.61 -16.90
C PHE A 269 -14.19 14.19 -17.95
N LEU A 270 -14.68 14.51 -19.14
CA LEU A 270 -13.85 15.05 -20.22
C LEU A 270 -13.27 16.42 -19.85
N THR A 271 -14.06 17.26 -19.20
CA THR A 271 -13.61 18.58 -18.72
C THR A 271 -12.51 18.45 -17.68
N ASP A 272 -12.70 17.59 -16.68
CA ASP A 272 -11.72 17.34 -15.62
C ASP A 272 -10.44 16.72 -16.17
N TYR A 273 -10.59 15.74 -17.06
CA TYR A 273 -9.48 15.09 -17.76
C TYR A 273 -8.63 16.11 -18.53
N ALA A 274 -9.28 16.95 -19.34
CA ALA A 274 -8.60 17.97 -20.11
C ALA A 274 -7.91 19.02 -19.24
N ALA A 275 -8.54 19.47 -18.15
CA ALA A 275 -7.93 20.40 -17.20
C ALA A 275 -6.62 19.84 -16.62
N ILE A 276 -6.63 18.57 -16.20
CA ILE A 276 -5.44 17.91 -15.66
C ILE A 276 -4.36 17.74 -16.74
N ARG A 277 -4.75 17.40 -17.99
CA ARG A 277 -3.81 17.28 -19.11
C ARG A 277 -3.17 18.62 -19.51
N ARG A 278 -3.92 19.72 -19.52
CA ARG A 278 -3.38 21.05 -19.86
C ARG A 278 -2.41 21.56 -18.79
N VAL A 279 -2.72 21.36 -17.51
CA VAL A 279 -1.78 21.68 -16.41
C VAL A 279 -0.46 20.94 -16.62
N ARG A 280 -0.50 19.67 -17.04
CA ARG A 280 0.71 18.88 -17.36
C ARG A 280 1.54 19.50 -18.50
N TYR A 281 0.91 19.94 -19.58
CA TYR A 281 1.64 20.57 -20.70
C TYR A 281 2.21 21.95 -20.34
N SER A 282 1.56 22.70 -19.44
CA SER A 282 2.04 24.02 -18.99
C SER A 282 3.26 23.98 -18.07
N HIS A 283 3.62 22.83 -17.49
CA HIS A 283 4.80 22.65 -16.64
C HIS A 283 5.95 21.89 -17.35
N SER A 284 5.82 21.67 -18.66
CA SER A 284 6.81 20.97 -19.49
C SER A 284 7.62 21.91 -20.39
N ASN A 285 7.48 23.24 -20.21
CA ASN A 285 8.21 24.30 -20.90
C ASN A 285 9.16 25.03 -19.95
#